data_AF-A0A6G0WQA4-F1
#
_entry.id   AF-A0A6G0WQA4-F1
#
_cell.length_a   1.000
_cell.length_b   1.000
_cell.length_c   1.000
_cell.angle_alpha   90.00
_cell.angle_beta   90.00
_cell.angle_gamma   90.00
#
_symmetry.space_group_name_H-M   'P 1'
#
loop_
_entity.id
_entity.type
_entity.pdbx_description
1 polymer ?
#
loop_
_entity_poly.entity_id
_entity_poly.type
_entity_poly.pdbx_seq_one_letter_code
_entity_poly.pdbx_strand_id
1 'polypeptide(L)'
;MLNSRLLVVVLLIDSCRLYAMRSYLLKLFMGVPPLARIDREFQAFQPHFPCDGHYFDGVPWEKPGVEIPESSKKALVGTYCAVHSPGYNGNVTIARDGTNLTLQCGAHTKRLVATETADVFLWALERFAINFWVNVWNLNTT
;
A
#
# COMPACT_ATOMS: atom_id res chain seq x y z
N MET A 1 7.86 -7.60 -32.44
CA MET A 1 7.11 -8.09 -31.26
C MET A 1 7.90 -7.74 -30.01
N LEU A 2 7.39 -6.80 -29.20
CA LEU A 2 7.45 -6.73 -27.73
C LEU A 2 7.05 -5.29 -27.35
N ASN A 3 5.78 -5.10 -27.03
CA ASN A 3 5.25 -3.82 -26.57
C ASN A 3 5.41 -3.82 -25.05
N SER A 4 6.60 -3.46 -24.55
CA SER A 4 6.89 -3.36 -23.12
C SER A 4 6.13 -2.17 -22.54
N ARG A 5 4.87 -2.39 -22.15
CA ARG A 5 4.05 -1.39 -21.46
C ARG A 5 4.52 -1.30 -20.00
N LEU A 6 5.10 -0.16 -19.67
CA LEU A 6 5.63 0.16 -18.35
C LEU A 6 4.48 0.35 -17.36
N LEU A 7 4.30 -0.58 -16.41
CA LEU A 7 3.42 -0.38 -15.26
C LEU A 7 4.27 0.08 -14.08
N VAL A 8 4.19 1.37 -13.76
CA VAL A 8 4.86 1.93 -12.58
C VAL A 8 3.91 1.80 -11.39
N VAL A 9 4.07 0.74 -10.61
CA VAL A 9 3.35 0.57 -9.34
C VAL A 9 4.09 1.36 -8.26
N VAL A 10 3.63 2.58 -7.98
CA VAL A 10 4.17 3.38 -6.87
C VAL A 10 3.46 2.96 -5.58
N LEU A 11 4.11 2.11 -4.79
CA LEU A 11 3.67 1.80 -3.44
C LEU A 11 4.12 2.92 -2.49
N LEU A 12 3.28 3.95 -2.29
CA LEU A 12 3.49 4.97 -1.26
C LEU A 12 3.14 4.41 0.11
N ILE A 13 4.07 3.72 0.79
CA ILE A 13 3.88 3.33 2.19
C ILE A 13 5.16 3.61 2.99
N ASP A 14 5.00 4.37 4.08
CA ASP A 14 5.92 4.54 5.22
C ASP A 14 7.36 4.97 4.94
N SER A 15 7.62 5.74 3.89
CA SER A 15 8.96 6.28 3.62
C SER A 15 9.49 7.15 4.78
N CYS A 16 8.61 7.88 5.48
CA CYS A 16 9.02 8.72 6.62
C CYS A 16 9.47 7.91 7.86
N ARG A 17 8.74 6.85 8.23
CA ARG A 17 9.08 6.02 9.40
C ARG A 17 10.35 5.21 9.16
N LEU A 18 10.49 4.61 7.98
CA LEU A 18 11.69 3.85 7.63
C LEU A 18 12.93 4.76 7.54
N TYR A 19 12.78 5.98 7.01
CA TYR A 19 13.85 6.97 6.97
C TYR A 19 14.28 7.42 8.39
N ALA A 20 13.32 7.64 9.29
CA ALA A 20 13.59 7.97 10.68
C ALA A 20 14.32 6.83 11.42
N MET A 21 13.89 5.58 11.23
CA MET A 21 14.56 4.40 11.81
C MET A 21 15.99 4.25 11.28
N ARG A 22 16.20 4.39 9.96
CA ARG A 22 17.54 4.32 9.35
C ARG A 22 18.47 5.41 9.87
N SER A 23 17.93 6.63 10.02
CA SER A 23 18.69 7.76 10.57
C SER A 23 19.03 7.56 12.05
N TYR A 24 18.13 6.95 12.82
CA TYR A 24 18.35 6.64 14.24
C TYR A 24 19.45 5.58 14.42
N LEU A 25 19.40 4.47 13.67
CA LEU A 25 20.42 3.44 13.71
C LEU A 25 21.81 3.97 13.33
N LEU A 26 21.89 4.80 12.28
CA LEU A 26 23.14 5.43 11.86
C LEU A 26 23.74 6.30 12.98
N LYS A 27 22.92 7.04 13.72
CA LYS A 27 23.37 7.89 14.83
C LYS A 27 23.89 7.08 16.03
N LEU A 28 23.25 5.94 16.34
CA LEU A 28 23.75 4.99 17.34
C LEU A 28 25.14 4.48 16.97
N PHE A 29 25.37 4.09 15.72
CA PHE A 29 26.68 3.65 15.24
C PHE A 29 27.73 4.76 15.27
N MET A 30 27.33 6.02 15.08
CA MET A 30 28.23 7.18 15.16
C MET A 30 28.47 7.67 16.60
N GLY A 31 27.90 7.00 17.63
CA GLY A 31 28.10 7.37 19.03
C GLY A 31 27.53 8.73 19.42
N VAL A 32 26.59 9.27 18.62
CA VAL A 32 25.95 10.54 18.92
C VAL A 32 24.87 10.30 19.98
N PRO A 33 24.93 10.96 21.16
CA PRO A 33 23.95 10.72 22.22
C PRO A 33 22.53 11.08 21.76
N PRO A 34 21.50 10.34 22.22
CA PRO A 34 20.11 10.66 21.89
C PRO A 34 19.75 12.03 22.50
N LEU A 35 19.74 13.06 21.65
CA LEU A 35 19.33 14.39 22.06
C LEU A 35 17.82 14.34 22.39
N ALA A 36 17.38 14.96 23.50
CA ALA A 36 15.97 15.13 23.86
C ALA A 36 15.09 15.75 22.74
N ARG A 37 15.74 16.35 21.74
CA ARG A 37 15.13 16.81 20.49
C ARG A 37 14.53 15.67 19.66
N ILE A 38 15.09 14.46 19.71
CA ILE A 38 14.63 13.29 18.95
C ILE A 38 13.31 12.76 19.50
N ASP A 39 13.11 12.72 20.82
CA ASP A 39 11.82 12.31 21.40
C ASP A 39 10.72 13.31 21.02
N ARG A 40 11.04 14.60 20.97
CA ARG A 40 10.12 15.64 20.49
C ARG A 40 9.84 15.51 18.99
N GLU A 41 10.84 15.15 18.18
CA GLU A 41 10.66 14.87 16.75
C GLU A 41 9.84 13.58 16.52
N PHE A 42 10.06 12.51 17.31
CA PHE A 42 9.27 11.28 17.29
C PHE A 42 7.81 11.49 17.73
N GLN A 43 7.58 12.33 18.74
CA GLN A 43 6.22 12.75 19.12
C GLN A 43 5.58 13.64 18.04
N ALA A 44 6.34 14.49 17.37
CA ALA A 44 5.86 15.26 16.22
C ALA A 44 5.59 14.39 14.98
N PHE A 45 6.12 13.16 14.94
CA PHE A 45 5.77 12.13 13.95
C PHE A 45 4.51 11.33 14.32
N GLN A 46 3.80 11.66 15.41
CA GLN A 46 2.38 11.34 15.44
C GLN A 46 1.74 12.05 14.24
N PRO A 47 1.09 11.31 13.31
CA PRO A 47 0.41 11.96 12.21
C PRO A 47 -0.61 12.91 12.81
N HIS A 48 -0.39 14.22 12.66
CA HIS A 48 -1.40 15.25 12.91
C HIS A 48 -2.52 15.19 11.86
N PHE A 49 -2.42 14.25 10.92
CA PHE A 49 -3.43 13.98 9.92
C PHE A 49 -4.50 13.08 10.52
N PRO A 50 -5.79 13.35 10.25
CA PRO A 50 -6.85 12.45 10.63
C PRO A 50 -6.57 11.05 10.06
N CYS A 51 -7.04 10.03 10.78
CA CYS A 51 -7.07 8.67 10.28
C CYS A 51 -7.69 8.64 8.88
N ASP A 52 -7.14 7.83 7.97
CA ASP A 52 -7.67 7.72 6.62
C ASP A 52 -9.08 7.13 6.65
N GLY A 53 -10.07 7.93 6.23
CA GLY A 53 -11.48 7.53 6.25
C GLY A 53 -11.79 6.30 5.39
N HIS A 54 -10.94 5.95 4.42
CA HIS A 54 -11.08 4.71 3.65
C HIS A 54 -10.84 3.46 4.50
N TYR A 55 -10.01 3.57 5.54
CA TYR A 55 -9.72 2.47 6.46
C TYR A 55 -10.59 2.50 7.72
N PHE A 56 -10.91 3.70 8.22
CA PHE A 56 -11.54 3.86 9.54
C PHE A 56 -13.01 4.30 9.50
N ASP A 57 -13.43 4.98 8.43
CA ASP A 57 -14.79 5.54 8.30
C ASP A 57 -15.62 4.84 7.21
N GLY A 58 -15.10 3.77 6.61
CA GLY A 58 -15.78 2.99 5.58
C GLY A 58 -15.95 3.71 4.25
N VAL A 59 -15.15 4.75 3.98
CA VAL A 59 -15.22 5.50 2.72
C VAL A 59 -14.77 4.61 1.56
N PRO A 60 -15.59 4.40 0.51
CA PRO A 60 -15.21 3.58 -0.63
C PRO A 60 -14.00 4.17 -1.37
N TRP A 61 -13.16 3.31 -1.94
CA TRP A 61 -12.05 3.74 -2.79
C TRP A 61 -12.52 4.17 -4.18
N GLU A 62 -13.67 3.67 -4.61
CA GLU A 62 -14.30 3.96 -5.88
C GLU A 62 -14.85 5.39 -5.93
N LYS A 63 -14.60 6.06 -7.05
CA LYS A 63 -15.27 7.32 -7.36
C LYS A 63 -16.46 7.05 -8.30
N PRO A 64 -17.66 7.57 -8.00
CA PRO A 64 -18.82 7.40 -8.87
C PRO A 64 -18.53 7.87 -10.30
N GLY A 65 -18.88 7.02 -11.29
CA GLY A 65 -18.68 7.31 -12.72
C GLY A 65 -17.25 7.15 -13.23
N VAL A 66 -16.30 6.75 -12.37
CA VAL A 66 -14.90 6.52 -12.76
C VAL A 66 -14.66 5.01 -12.88
N GLU A 67 -14.46 4.55 -14.11
CA GLU A 67 -14.22 3.13 -14.41
C GLU A 67 -13.01 2.94 -15.34
N ILE A 68 -12.38 1.77 -15.25
CA ILE A 68 -11.34 1.38 -16.21
C ILE A 68 -12.05 1.05 -17.54
N PRO A 69 -11.71 1.71 -18.67
CA PRO A 69 -12.35 1.40 -19.94
C PRO A 69 -12.15 -0.06 -20.36
N GLU A 70 -13.13 -0.66 -21.04
CA GLU A 70 -13.05 -2.06 -21.48
C GLU A 70 -11.86 -2.34 -22.42
N SER A 71 -11.47 -1.37 -23.24
CA SER A 71 -10.26 -1.44 -24.07
C SER A 71 -8.99 -1.56 -23.22
N SER A 72 -8.88 -0.74 -22.16
CA SER A 72 -7.77 -0.79 -21.20
C SER A 72 -7.78 -2.10 -20.42
N LYS A 73 -8.96 -2.58 -19.98
CA LYS A 73 -9.08 -3.86 -19.27
C LYS A 73 -8.47 -5.01 -20.06
N LYS A 74 -8.82 -5.13 -21.34
CA LYS A 74 -8.28 -6.17 -22.22
C LYS A 74 -6.76 -6.03 -22.41
N ALA A 75 -6.26 -4.80 -22.50
CA ALA A 75 -4.86 -4.53 -22.75
C ALA A 75 -3.95 -4.69 -21.52
N LEU A 76 -4.51 -4.64 -20.31
CA LEU A 76 -3.79 -4.75 -19.03
C LEU A 76 -3.69 -6.18 -18.49
N VAL A 77 -4.44 -7.14 -19.04
CA VAL A 77 -4.35 -8.54 -18.58
C VAL A 77 -2.99 -9.11 -19.01
N GLY A 78 -2.25 -9.63 -18.04
CA GLY A 78 -0.93 -10.20 -18.28
C GLY A 78 -0.08 -10.33 -17.02
N THR A 79 1.11 -10.89 -17.18
CA THR A 79 2.13 -10.97 -16.13
C THR A 79 3.25 -9.99 -16.44
N TYR A 80 3.63 -9.21 -15.44
CA TYR A 80 4.61 -8.13 -15.53
C TYR A 80 5.75 -8.37 -14.56
N CYS A 81 6.97 -8.08 -15.00
CA CYS A 81 8.16 -8.08 -14.16
C CYS A 81 8.51 -6.65 -13.77
N ALA A 82 8.95 -6.45 -12.54
CA ALA A 82 9.46 -5.14 -12.12
C ALA A 82 10.70 -4.75 -12.94
N VAL A 83 10.74 -3.51 -13.44
CA VAL A 83 11.91 -2.98 -14.15
C VAL A 83 13.10 -2.82 -13.20
N HIS A 84 12.84 -2.44 -11.95
CA HIS A 84 13.86 -2.29 -10.92
C HIS A 84 13.89 -3.52 -10.02
N SER A 85 15.09 -4.07 -9.82
CA SER A 85 15.33 -5.24 -8.96
C SER A 85 14.37 -6.41 -9.23
N PRO A 86 14.29 -6.94 -10.47
CA PRO A 86 13.33 -7.98 -10.84
C PRO A 86 13.45 -9.25 -9.97
N GLY A 87 14.65 -9.61 -9.53
CA GLY A 87 14.87 -10.75 -8.63
C GLY A 87 14.35 -10.55 -7.21
N TYR A 88 14.10 -9.31 -6.78
CA TYR A 88 13.58 -8.99 -5.45
C TYR A 88 12.06 -8.76 -5.45
N ASN A 89 11.56 -8.01 -6.42
CA ASN A 89 10.15 -7.59 -6.46
C ASN A 89 9.19 -8.65 -7.01
N GLY A 90 9.72 -9.73 -7.61
CA GLY A 90 8.92 -10.79 -8.20
C GLY A 90 8.06 -10.31 -9.37
N ASN A 91 7.21 -11.22 -9.86
CA ASN A 91 6.26 -10.91 -10.92
C ASN A 91 4.91 -10.49 -10.31
N VAL A 92 4.22 -9.59 -11.00
CA VAL A 92 2.83 -9.25 -10.73
C VAL A 92 1.94 -9.72 -11.86
N THR A 93 0.75 -10.20 -11.55
CA THR A 93 -0.21 -10.68 -12.55
C THR A 93 -1.48 -9.85 -12.45
N ILE A 94 -1.91 -9.28 -13.57
CA ILE A 94 -3.21 -8.65 -13.71
C ILE A 94 -4.13 -9.63 -14.41
N ALA A 95 -5.23 -9.96 -13.76
CA ALA A 95 -6.25 -10.87 -14.25
C ALA A 95 -7.62 -10.20 -14.28
N ARG A 96 -8.54 -10.79 -15.03
CA ARG A 96 -9.94 -10.36 -15.06
C ARG A 96 -10.73 -11.13 -14.03
N ASP A 97 -11.54 -10.42 -13.26
CA ASP A 97 -12.52 -10.99 -12.32
C ASP A 97 -13.88 -10.37 -12.63
N GLY A 98 -14.66 -11.07 -13.47
CA GLY A 98 -15.90 -10.54 -14.04
C GLY A 98 -15.68 -9.23 -14.83
N THR A 99 -16.29 -8.15 -14.36
CA THR A 99 -16.16 -6.80 -14.94
C THR A 99 -14.94 -6.04 -14.43
N ASN A 100 -14.23 -6.58 -13.44
CA ASN A 100 -13.13 -5.92 -12.76
C ASN A 100 -11.76 -6.47 -13.21
N LEU A 101 -10.71 -5.72 -12.90
CA LEU A 101 -9.35 -6.22 -12.93
C LEU A 101 -8.86 -6.47 -11.50
N THR A 102 -8.14 -7.56 -11.29
CA THR A 102 -7.42 -7.85 -10.07
C THR A 102 -5.93 -7.86 -10.34
N LEU A 103 -5.15 -7.34 -9.38
CA LEU A 103 -3.70 -7.46 -9.38
C LEU A 103 -3.30 -8.40 -8.25
N GLN A 104 -2.52 -9.41 -8.62
CA GLN A 104 -1.86 -10.34 -7.72
C GLN A 104 -0.37 -10.03 -7.65
N CYS A 105 0.14 -9.86 -6.44
CA CYS A 105 1.56 -9.73 -6.14
C CYS A 105 1.88 -10.61 -4.92
N GLY A 106 2.71 -11.64 -5.13
CA GLY A 106 2.94 -12.67 -4.11
C GLY A 106 1.64 -13.35 -3.66
N ALA A 107 1.39 -13.35 -2.36
CA ALA A 107 0.20 -13.94 -1.74
C ALA A 107 -1.04 -13.00 -1.74
N HIS A 108 -0.90 -11.75 -2.19
CA HIS A 108 -1.95 -10.75 -2.10
C HIS A 108 -2.62 -10.54 -3.46
N THR A 109 -3.94 -10.67 -3.49
CA THR A 109 -4.78 -10.36 -4.65
C THR A 109 -5.85 -9.36 -4.24
N LYS A 110 -5.91 -8.22 -4.93
CA LYS A 110 -6.95 -7.20 -4.72
C LYS A 110 -7.34 -6.58 -6.05
N ARG A 111 -8.55 -6.04 -6.12
CA ARG A 111 -9.09 -5.33 -7.28
C ARG A 111 -8.32 -4.03 -7.55
N LEU A 112 -8.13 -3.71 -8.83
CA LEU A 112 -7.66 -2.40 -9.28
C LEU A 112 -8.83 -1.42 -9.34
N VAL A 113 -8.65 -0.27 -8.71
CA VAL A 113 -9.63 0.82 -8.69
C VAL A 113 -9.17 1.89 -9.68
N ALA A 114 -10.11 2.36 -10.51
CA ALA A 114 -9.86 3.44 -11.44
C ALA A 114 -9.63 4.76 -10.69
N THR A 115 -8.74 5.59 -11.21
CA THR A 115 -8.58 6.98 -10.76
C THR A 115 -9.05 7.93 -11.86
N GLU A 116 -9.10 9.23 -11.56
CA GLU A 116 -9.41 10.26 -12.57
C GLU A 116 -8.36 10.32 -13.69
N THR A 117 -7.17 9.73 -13.48
CA THR A 117 -6.12 9.62 -14.49
C THR A 117 -6.13 8.21 -15.10
N ALA A 118 -6.32 8.12 -16.42
CA ALA A 118 -6.59 6.87 -17.13
C ALA A 118 -5.51 5.76 -16.97
N ASP A 119 -4.25 6.14 -16.75
CA ASP A 119 -3.12 5.23 -16.60
C ASP A 119 -2.67 5.04 -15.15
N VAL A 120 -3.42 5.59 -14.19
CA VAL A 120 -3.14 5.47 -12.75
C VAL A 120 -4.24 4.63 -12.12
N PHE A 121 -3.84 3.55 -11.47
CA PHE A 121 -4.72 2.62 -10.78
C PHE A 121 -4.37 2.58 -9.31
N LEU A 122 -5.40 2.52 -8.47
CA LEU A 122 -5.24 2.28 -7.05
C LEU A 122 -5.35 0.78 -6.78
N TRP A 123 -4.39 0.26 -6.03
CA TRP A 123 -4.39 -1.11 -5.52
C TRP A 123 -4.29 -1.05 -3.99
N ALA A 124 -5.44 -0.94 -3.33
CA ALA A 124 -5.53 -0.76 -1.89
C ALA A 124 -5.19 -2.09 -1.18
N LEU A 125 -4.06 -2.10 -0.48
CA LEU A 125 -3.59 -3.24 0.31
C LEU A 125 -3.74 -2.96 1.79
N GLU A 126 -4.19 -3.98 2.52
CA GLU A 126 -4.00 -4.07 3.96
C GLU A 126 -2.64 -4.70 4.21
N ARG A 127 -1.74 -3.97 4.87
CA ARG A 127 -0.33 -4.36 4.93
C ARG A 127 0.17 -4.79 6.31
N PHE A 128 -0.68 -4.75 7.33
CA PHE A 128 -0.26 -5.13 8.68
C PHE A 128 -1.31 -5.97 9.38
N ALA A 129 -0.84 -6.99 10.10
CA ALA A 129 -1.62 -7.76 11.06
C ALA A 129 -0.92 -7.67 12.41
N ILE A 130 -1.69 -7.41 13.47
CA ILE A 130 -1.21 -7.44 14.85
C ILE A 130 -2.00 -8.51 15.62
N ASN A 131 -1.30 -9.20 16.53
CA ASN A 131 -1.97 -9.90 17.62
C ASN A 131 -2.13 -8.92 18.79
N PHE A 132 -3.31 -8.88 19.40
CA PHE A 132 -3.53 -8.14 20.64
C PHE A 132 -4.46 -8.91 21.57
N TRP A 133 -4.29 -8.67 22.87
CA TRP A 133 -5.11 -9.29 23.91
C TRP A 133 -6.46 -8.59 23.98
N VAL A 134 -7.55 -9.35 23.89
CA VAL A 134 -8.91 -8.85 24.11
C VAL A 134 -9.33 -9.23 25.52
N ASN A 135 -9.50 -8.23 26.39
CA ASN A 135 -10.15 -8.45 27.67
C ASN A 135 -11.66 -8.35 27.47
N VAL A 136 -12.36 -9.48 27.51
CA VAL A 136 -13.83 -9.52 27.38
C VAL A 136 -14.44 -9.64 28.77
N TRP A 137 -15.33 -8.71 29.11
CA TRP A 137 -16.09 -8.72 30.37
C TRP A 137 -17.59 -8.84 30.05
N ASN A 138 -18.36 -9.49 30.92
CA ASN A 138 -19.81 -9.70 30.78
C ASN A 138 -20.22 -10.43 29.48
N LEU A 139 -19.53 -11.51 29.12
CA LEU A 139 -20.06 -12.44 28.13
C LEU A 139 -21.35 -13.05 28.67
N ASN A 140 -22.47 -12.81 27.99
CA ASN A 140 -23.73 -13.49 28.29
C ASN A 140 -23.55 -14.96 27.92
N THR A 141 -23.26 -15.80 28.89
CA THR A 141 -23.26 -17.24 28.75
C THR A 141 -24.71 -17.71 28.73
N THR A 142 -25.28 -17.90 27.54
CA THR A 142 -26.45 -18.78 27.36
C THR A 142 -26.03 -20.23 27.45
#